data_AF-A0A1M4VBN6-F1
#
_entry.id   AF-A0A1M4VBN6-F1
#
_cell.length_a   1.000
_cell.length_b   1.000
_cell.length_c   1.000
_cell.angle_alpha   90.00
_cell.angle_beta   90.00
_cell.angle_gamma   90.00
#
_symmetry.space_group_name_H-M   'P 1'
#
loop_
_entity.id
_entity.type
_entity.pdbx_description
1 polymer ?
#
loop_
_entity_poly.entity_id
_entity_poly.type
_entity_poly.pdbx_seq_one_letter_code
_entity_poly.pdbx_strand_id
1 'polypeptide(L)'
;MGKQKKILLTGASGTVGQEVLKQLLQFQHYEITAFDQKTNNSKKILSPFEDRVKIIYGDITNTEEAEAACKDQDVVIHLAAIIPPLADHHPDLAHKVNVIGTKNLISGIQKHGRNTFFLYSSSISVYGDRLTNPWIKTSDPLIPSPHDHYAVTKIGTEALIRNSGIDYGIFRLAAIMGTGNHKASGIMFHMPLDTAMEILTPKDTARAFVLAIEHRTELKGKIFNLGGGATCRTTYQEFLNRSFEAFGLGKADFPEHSFAEKNFHCGYYEDGDDLAKIIDFRRDTLEDYFDQLNASVSTVKKGFTKLFRKPIKSHLLKQSEPYSAHVTKDKKMASRFFKAALLVILFFSFQQGYAQKGQLKITIPNIDKVEGKIQVSLYNSKEKFIKKGQEYKSQIKSVKSTSETFIFKDLPAGEYAVALYHDENSDGKCNTNLIGIPKEGYGFSQNFKPTLSAPKFGDTKFKLENEAEISIKLIY
;
A
#
# COMPACT_ATOMS: atom_id res chain seq x y z
N MET A 1 28.27 -41.87 -7.97
CA MET A 1 27.53 -41.08 -6.96
C MET A 1 27.60 -39.63 -7.40
N GLY A 2 26.45 -38.94 -7.51
CA GLY A 2 26.43 -37.52 -7.88
C GLY A 2 27.22 -36.68 -6.86
N LYS A 3 27.74 -35.52 -7.28
CA LYS A 3 28.45 -34.60 -6.38
C LYS A 3 27.50 -34.17 -5.25
N GLN A 4 27.92 -34.38 -3.99
CA GLN A 4 27.18 -33.92 -2.82
C GLN A 4 27.15 -32.38 -2.81
N LYS A 5 25.95 -31.78 -2.70
CA LYS A 5 25.82 -30.31 -2.61
C LYS A 5 25.92 -29.86 -1.16
N LYS A 6 26.73 -28.83 -0.92
CA LYS A 6 26.94 -28.22 0.40
C LYS A 6 25.96 -27.07 0.62
N ILE A 7 25.22 -27.13 1.72
CA ILE A 7 24.16 -26.17 2.03
C ILE A 7 24.44 -25.54 3.40
N LEU A 8 24.55 -24.21 3.41
CA LEU A 8 24.51 -23.42 4.62
C LEU A 8 23.08 -22.97 4.92
N LEU A 9 22.56 -23.31 6.09
CA LEU A 9 21.27 -22.85 6.60
C LEU A 9 21.50 -21.93 7.80
N THR A 10 21.21 -20.64 7.65
CA THR A 10 21.29 -19.70 8.79
C THR A 10 19.93 -19.57 9.48
N GLY A 11 19.90 -19.45 10.80
CA GLY A 11 18.64 -19.36 11.54
C GLY A 11 17.92 -20.71 11.61
N ALA A 12 18.69 -21.80 11.60
CA ALA A 12 18.21 -23.17 11.59
C ALA A 12 17.34 -23.53 12.80
N SER A 13 17.52 -22.84 13.93
CA SER A 13 16.71 -23.03 15.14
C SER A 13 15.39 -22.26 15.13
N GLY A 14 15.16 -21.38 14.15
CA GLY A 14 13.89 -20.70 13.95
C GLY A 14 12.79 -21.61 13.43
N THR A 15 11.53 -21.15 13.45
CA THR A 15 10.36 -21.95 13.05
C THR A 15 10.48 -22.53 11.64
N VAL A 16 10.81 -21.71 10.64
CA VAL A 16 10.99 -22.17 9.25
C VAL A 16 12.30 -22.96 9.12
N GLY A 17 13.37 -22.52 9.79
CA GLY A 17 14.68 -23.19 9.75
C GLY A 17 14.63 -24.64 10.22
N GLN A 18 13.87 -24.94 11.28
CA GLN A 18 13.69 -26.30 11.75
C GLN A 18 13.00 -27.20 10.71
N GLU A 19 11.99 -26.67 10.02
CA GLU A 19 11.30 -27.41 8.97
C GLU A 19 12.18 -27.59 7.72
N VAL A 20 12.99 -26.59 7.36
CA VAL A 20 13.99 -26.72 6.29
C VAL A 20 14.99 -27.82 6.65
N LEU A 21 15.53 -27.80 7.87
CA LEU A 21 16.51 -28.79 8.32
C LEU A 21 15.95 -30.22 8.26
N LYS A 22 14.72 -30.43 8.77
CA LYS A 22 14.04 -31.73 8.72
C LYS A 22 13.84 -32.23 7.29
N GLN A 23 13.49 -31.33 6.37
CA GLN A 23 13.23 -31.68 4.98
C GLN A 23 14.54 -31.94 4.20
N LEU A 24 15.59 -31.14 4.43
CA LEU A 24 16.91 -31.37 3.82
C LEU A 24 17.49 -32.73 4.19
N LEU A 25 17.31 -33.16 5.45
CA LEU A 25 17.79 -34.46 5.95
C LEU A 25 17.10 -35.68 5.32
N GLN A 26 16.04 -35.48 4.53
CA GLN A 26 15.43 -36.57 3.74
C GLN A 26 16.26 -36.91 2.49
N PHE A 27 17.18 -36.03 2.10
CA PHE A 27 18.01 -36.18 0.91
C PHE A 27 19.45 -36.56 1.29
N GLN A 28 19.94 -37.67 0.74
CA GLN A 28 21.28 -38.21 1.05
C GLN A 28 22.41 -37.47 0.34
N HIS A 29 22.10 -36.68 -0.70
CA HIS A 29 23.09 -35.96 -1.51
C HIS A 29 23.35 -34.52 -1.04
N TYR A 30 22.86 -34.15 0.14
CA TYR A 30 23.14 -32.86 0.77
C TYR A 30 24.10 -32.99 1.95
N GLU A 31 25.07 -32.09 2.03
CA GLU A 31 25.90 -31.88 3.20
C GLU A 31 25.45 -30.58 3.86
N ILE A 32 24.93 -30.67 5.09
CA ILE A 32 24.22 -29.54 5.72
C ILE A 32 25.09 -28.92 6.80
N THR A 33 25.28 -27.61 6.71
CA THR A 33 25.84 -26.77 7.77
C THR A 33 24.75 -25.86 8.33
N ALA A 34 24.43 -26.01 9.61
CA ALA A 34 23.51 -25.12 10.33
C ALA A 34 24.31 -24.02 11.04
N PHE A 35 23.99 -22.75 10.77
CA PHE A 35 24.60 -21.59 11.43
C PHE A 35 23.55 -20.85 12.26
N ASP A 36 23.79 -20.72 13.56
CA ASP A 36 22.84 -20.07 14.48
C ASP A 36 23.54 -19.43 15.68
N GLN A 37 22.89 -18.47 16.32
CA GLN A 37 23.40 -17.85 17.54
C GLN A 37 23.41 -18.89 18.68
N LYS A 38 24.47 -18.89 19.49
CA LYS A 38 24.58 -19.78 20.66
C LYS A 38 23.62 -19.35 21.76
N THR A 39 22.50 -20.04 21.89
CA THR A 39 21.52 -19.84 22.98
C THR A 39 21.13 -21.20 23.56
N ASN A 40 20.54 -21.21 24.76
CA ASN A 40 20.01 -22.46 25.33
C ASN A 40 18.94 -23.09 24.44
N ASN A 41 18.13 -22.24 23.78
CA ASN A 41 17.08 -22.70 22.88
C ASN A 41 17.65 -23.29 21.59
N SER A 42 18.59 -22.60 20.94
CA SER A 42 19.20 -23.12 19.70
C SER A 42 19.95 -24.43 19.94
N LYS A 43 20.67 -24.56 21.06
CA LYS A 43 21.28 -25.83 21.47
C LYS A 43 20.26 -26.94 21.63
N LYS A 44 19.19 -26.71 22.38
CA LYS A 44 18.13 -27.71 22.60
C LYS A 44 17.50 -28.18 21.28
N ILE A 45 17.33 -27.26 20.33
CA ILE A 45 16.69 -27.54 19.04
C ILE A 45 17.64 -28.27 18.09
N LEU A 46 18.93 -27.89 18.07
CA LEU A 46 19.88 -28.38 17.08
C LEU A 46 20.68 -29.60 17.53
N SER A 47 20.87 -29.82 18.85
CA SER A 47 21.63 -30.96 19.37
C SER A 47 21.14 -32.33 18.88
N PRO A 48 19.83 -32.58 18.65
CA PRO A 48 19.37 -33.86 18.08
C PRO A 48 19.85 -34.14 16.65
N PHE A 49 20.49 -33.17 15.99
CA PHE A 49 20.97 -33.27 14.62
C PHE A 49 22.51 -33.30 14.49
N GLU A 50 23.25 -33.23 15.60
CA GLU A 50 24.73 -33.14 15.61
C GLU A 50 25.43 -34.25 14.81
N ASP A 51 24.87 -35.47 14.81
CA ASP A 51 25.45 -36.61 14.08
C ASP A 51 25.28 -36.53 12.55
N ARG A 52 24.40 -35.66 12.05
CA ARG A 52 24.03 -35.57 10.62
C ARG A 52 24.24 -34.19 10.02
N VAL A 53 24.47 -33.18 10.87
CA VAL A 53 24.52 -31.77 10.48
C VAL A 53 25.71 -31.14 11.15
N LYS A 54 26.54 -30.44 10.37
CA LYS A 54 27.61 -29.62 10.93
C LYS A 54 26.98 -28.38 11.57
N ILE A 55 27.03 -28.26 12.89
CA ILE A 55 26.51 -27.09 13.60
C ILE A 55 27.63 -26.10 13.86
N ILE A 56 27.43 -24.86 13.44
CA ILE A 56 28.28 -23.71 13.73
C ILE A 56 27.47 -22.74 14.59
N TYR A 57 27.86 -22.62 15.86
CA TYR A 57 27.32 -21.57 16.71
C TYR A 57 28.14 -20.30 16.52
N GLY A 58 27.52 -19.26 15.96
CA GLY A 58 28.19 -17.99 15.67
C GLY A 58 27.24 -16.80 15.62
N ASP A 59 27.81 -15.60 15.64
CA ASP A 59 27.09 -14.34 15.49
C ASP A 59 27.21 -13.86 14.03
N ILE A 60 26.09 -13.77 13.32
CA ILE A 60 26.07 -13.31 11.94
C ILE A 60 26.58 -11.87 11.78
N THR A 61 26.53 -11.07 12.85
CA THR A 61 27.07 -9.71 12.88
C THR A 61 28.59 -9.67 13.01
N ASN A 62 29.23 -10.77 13.41
CA ASN A 62 30.67 -10.94 13.33
C ASN A 62 31.05 -11.30 11.88
N THR A 63 31.82 -10.42 11.24
CA THR A 63 32.24 -10.59 9.85
C THR A 63 33.04 -11.86 9.63
N GLU A 64 34.01 -12.19 10.50
CA GLU A 64 34.88 -13.35 10.30
C GLU A 64 34.10 -14.67 10.41
N GLU A 65 33.21 -14.78 11.41
CA GLU A 65 32.38 -15.96 11.61
C GLU A 65 31.39 -16.18 10.45
N ALA A 66 30.72 -15.11 10.02
CA ALA A 66 29.78 -15.17 8.91
C ALA A 66 30.46 -15.48 7.57
N GLU A 67 31.62 -14.87 7.30
CA GLU A 67 32.39 -15.15 6.09
C GLU A 67 32.91 -16.59 6.05
N ALA A 68 33.44 -17.07 7.18
CA ALA A 68 33.94 -18.44 7.30
C ALA A 68 32.82 -19.48 7.10
N ALA A 69 31.59 -19.19 7.53
CA ALA A 69 30.45 -20.07 7.34
C ALA A 69 30.08 -20.26 5.85
N CYS A 70 30.34 -19.26 5.00
CA CYS A 70 30.08 -19.32 3.55
C CYS A 70 31.12 -20.12 2.76
N LYS A 71 32.22 -20.55 3.40
CA LYS A 71 33.31 -21.25 2.71
C LYS A 71 32.84 -22.59 2.14
N ASP A 72 33.15 -22.80 0.86
CA ASP A 72 32.87 -24.03 0.09
C ASP A 72 31.39 -24.44 0.04
N GLN A 73 30.45 -23.49 0.17
CA GLN A 73 29.01 -23.76 0.11
C GLN A 73 28.49 -23.63 -1.33
N ASP A 74 27.69 -24.59 -1.79
CA ASP A 74 27.01 -24.51 -3.09
C ASP A 74 25.72 -23.68 -2.99
N VAL A 75 25.04 -23.73 -1.84
CA VAL A 75 23.81 -22.97 -1.56
C VAL A 75 23.84 -22.38 -0.15
N VAL A 76 23.29 -21.17 -0.02
CA VAL A 76 23.00 -20.55 1.28
C VAL A 76 21.50 -20.28 1.36
N ILE A 77 20.83 -20.86 2.35
CA ILE A 77 19.44 -20.55 2.71
C ILE A 77 19.47 -19.62 3.92
N HIS A 78 19.19 -18.34 3.69
CA HIS A 78 19.31 -17.29 4.70
C HIS A 78 17.95 -16.96 5.36
N LEU A 79 17.73 -17.52 6.55
CA LEU A 79 16.53 -17.31 7.38
C LEU A 79 16.78 -16.55 8.70
N ALA A 80 18.05 -16.24 9.02
CA ALA A 80 18.38 -15.54 10.26
C ALA A 80 17.92 -14.07 10.19
N ALA A 81 17.08 -13.67 11.15
CA ALA A 81 16.62 -12.29 11.27
C ALA A 81 16.10 -12.01 12.69
N ILE A 82 16.16 -10.74 13.08
CA ILE A 82 15.34 -10.18 14.14
C ILE A 82 13.99 -9.78 13.53
N ILE A 83 12.90 -10.30 14.10
CA ILE A 83 11.52 -10.10 13.64
C ILE A 83 10.72 -9.26 14.64
N PRO A 84 9.56 -8.71 14.25
CA PRO A 84 8.67 -8.01 15.17
C PRO A 84 8.19 -8.90 16.34
N PRO A 85 7.91 -8.31 17.51
CA PRO A 85 8.02 -6.87 17.83
C PRO A 85 9.46 -6.44 18.16
N LEU A 86 10.40 -7.38 18.34
CA LEU A 86 11.77 -7.07 18.77
C LEU A 86 12.49 -6.14 17.78
N ALA A 87 12.25 -6.33 16.48
CA ALA A 87 12.82 -5.50 15.43
C ALA A 87 12.40 -4.02 15.54
N ASP A 88 11.13 -3.78 15.87
CA ASP A 88 10.59 -2.42 15.94
C ASP A 88 10.93 -1.74 17.26
N HIS A 89 11.09 -2.51 18.34
CA HIS A 89 11.57 -2.00 19.63
C HIS A 89 13.07 -1.72 19.65
N HIS A 90 13.87 -2.47 18.88
CA HIS A 90 15.33 -2.36 18.83
C HIS A 90 15.83 -2.25 17.37
N PRO A 91 15.54 -1.13 16.68
CA PRO A 91 15.86 -0.95 15.27
C PRO A 91 17.35 -1.06 14.96
N ASP A 92 18.24 -0.62 15.86
CA ASP A 92 19.69 -0.74 15.68
C ASP A 92 20.15 -2.20 15.68
N LEU A 93 19.59 -3.02 16.57
CA LEU A 93 19.85 -4.46 16.60
C LEU A 93 19.30 -5.13 15.34
N ALA A 94 18.08 -4.76 14.93
CA ALA A 94 17.48 -5.26 13.70
C ALA A 94 18.34 -4.94 12.48
N HIS A 95 18.83 -3.71 12.37
CA HIS A 95 19.73 -3.31 11.29
C HIS A 95 21.05 -4.09 11.34
N LYS A 96 21.67 -4.22 12.53
CA LYS A 96 22.92 -4.97 12.69
C LYS A 96 22.77 -6.43 12.26
N VAL A 97 21.71 -7.10 12.67
CA VAL A 97 21.50 -8.52 12.33
C VAL A 97 21.00 -8.68 10.89
N ASN A 98 19.92 -8.00 10.51
CA ASN A 98 19.22 -8.24 9.25
C ASN A 98 19.96 -7.66 8.04
N VAL A 99 20.65 -6.52 8.22
CA VAL A 99 21.33 -5.81 7.13
C VAL A 99 22.82 -6.11 7.16
N ILE A 100 23.51 -5.80 8.26
CA ILE A 100 24.96 -6.00 8.35
C ILE A 100 25.32 -7.49 8.36
N GLY A 101 24.55 -8.32 9.08
CA GLY A 101 24.74 -9.77 9.04
C GLY A 101 24.60 -10.36 7.64
N THR A 102 23.57 -9.94 6.88
CA THR A 102 23.43 -10.37 5.48
C THR A 102 24.60 -9.89 4.62
N LYS A 103 25.04 -8.64 4.81
CA LYS A 103 26.22 -8.09 4.11
C LYS A 103 27.48 -8.93 4.38
N ASN A 104 27.68 -9.42 5.60
CA ASN A 104 28.80 -10.29 5.93
C ASN A 104 28.73 -11.63 5.18
N LEU A 105 27.54 -12.24 5.08
CA LEU A 105 27.36 -13.46 4.28
C LEU A 105 27.66 -13.23 2.79
N ILE A 106 27.17 -12.13 2.23
CA ILE A 106 27.45 -11.72 0.84
C ILE A 106 28.95 -11.58 0.62
N SER A 107 29.66 -10.90 1.54
CA SER A 107 31.13 -10.77 1.50
C SER A 107 31.81 -12.14 1.53
N GLY A 108 31.33 -13.05 2.38
CA GLY A 108 31.84 -14.42 2.47
C GLY A 108 31.68 -15.21 1.17
N ILE A 109 30.51 -15.09 0.53
CA ILE A 109 30.24 -15.71 -0.77
C ILE A 109 31.16 -15.13 -1.85
N GLN A 110 31.32 -13.81 -1.91
CA GLN A 110 32.22 -13.16 -2.87
C GLN A 110 33.68 -13.58 -2.67
N LYS A 111 34.11 -13.80 -1.43
CA LYS A 111 35.47 -14.26 -1.07
C LYS A 111 35.71 -15.74 -1.37
N HIS A 112 34.75 -16.61 -1.07
CA HIS A 112 34.97 -18.05 -1.00
C HIS A 112 34.14 -18.89 -1.97
N GLY A 113 33.10 -18.33 -2.61
CA GLY A 113 32.08 -19.10 -3.31
C GLY A 113 31.43 -18.33 -4.46
N ARG A 114 32.19 -18.01 -5.52
CA ARG A 114 31.68 -17.25 -6.68
C ARG A 114 30.46 -17.88 -7.38
N ASN A 115 30.15 -19.14 -7.12
CA ASN A 115 29.04 -19.86 -7.72
C ASN A 115 27.98 -20.33 -6.70
N THR A 116 28.00 -19.79 -5.47
CA THR A 116 27.00 -20.10 -4.44
C THR A 116 25.65 -19.48 -4.80
N PHE A 117 24.57 -20.27 -4.70
CA PHE A 117 23.21 -19.77 -4.87
C PHE A 117 22.63 -19.30 -3.53
N PHE A 118 22.22 -18.04 -3.44
CA PHE A 118 21.75 -17.40 -2.22
C PHE A 118 20.23 -17.26 -2.20
N LEU A 119 19.57 -18.07 -1.37
CA LEU A 119 18.12 -18.01 -1.17
C LEU A 119 17.80 -17.16 0.07
N TYR A 120 17.07 -16.07 -0.14
CA TYR A 120 16.75 -15.11 0.91
C TYR A 120 15.27 -15.11 1.30
N SER A 121 15.01 -15.11 2.60
CA SER A 121 13.67 -14.86 3.15
C SER A 121 13.43 -13.38 3.37
N SER A 122 12.71 -12.75 2.44
CA SER A 122 12.10 -11.42 2.63
C SER A 122 10.72 -11.55 3.28
N SER A 123 9.85 -10.55 3.17
CA SER A 123 8.60 -10.45 3.92
C SER A 123 7.53 -9.70 3.15
N ILE A 124 6.25 -10.05 3.36
CA ILE A 124 5.10 -9.25 2.92
C ILE A 124 5.10 -7.83 3.50
N SER A 125 5.79 -7.63 4.63
CA SER A 125 5.87 -6.31 5.30
C SER A 125 6.51 -5.22 4.44
N VAL A 126 7.32 -5.58 3.44
CA VAL A 126 7.93 -4.62 2.50
C VAL A 126 6.90 -3.80 1.72
N TYR A 127 5.68 -4.32 1.58
CA TYR A 127 4.59 -3.66 0.86
C TYR A 127 3.74 -2.71 1.73
N GLY A 128 3.91 -2.77 3.06
CA GLY A 128 3.17 -1.96 4.03
C GLY A 128 1.65 -2.14 3.98
N ASP A 129 0.93 -1.05 4.26
CA ASP A 129 -0.54 -1.06 4.36
C ASP A 129 -1.21 -1.34 3.00
N ARG A 130 -2.08 -2.33 2.99
CA ARG A 130 -2.83 -2.80 1.82
C ARG A 130 -4.34 -2.93 2.06
N LEU A 131 -4.88 -2.23 3.05
CA LEU A 131 -6.33 -2.30 3.35
C LEU A 131 -7.23 -1.91 2.18
N THR A 132 -6.83 -0.90 1.41
CA THR A 132 -7.62 -0.39 0.27
C THR A 132 -7.27 -1.04 -1.06
N ASN A 133 -6.12 -1.72 -1.15
CA ASN A 133 -5.68 -2.45 -2.32
C ASN A 133 -5.01 -3.77 -1.90
N PRO A 134 -5.80 -4.81 -1.59
CA PRO A 134 -5.30 -6.02 -0.95
C PRO A 134 -4.53 -6.95 -1.90
N TRP A 135 -4.63 -6.76 -3.22
CA TRP A 135 -3.94 -7.56 -4.21
C TRP A 135 -2.53 -7.02 -4.44
N ILE A 136 -1.54 -7.90 -4.26
CA ILE A 136 -0.12 -7.56 -4.23
C ILE A 136 0.61 -8.28 -5.35
N LYS A 137 1.43 -7.52 -6.11
CA LYS A 137 2.41 -8.04 -7.06
C LYS A 137 3.83 -7.74 -6.62
N THR A 138 4.77 -8.55 -7.07
CA THR A 138 6.22 -8.33 -6.90
C THR A 138 6.70 -7.02 -7.50
N SER A 139 6.00 -6.52 -8.54
CA SER A 139 6.24 -5.23 -9.20
C SER A 139 5.74 -4.01 -8.42
N ASP A 140 4.93 -4.21 -7.38
CA ASP A 140 4.39 -3.11 -6.61
C ASP A 140 5.49 -2.36 -5.85
N PRO A 141 5.30 -1.05 -5.57
CA PRO A 141 6.26 -0.29 -4.80
C PRO A 141 6.40 -0.85 -3.38
N LEU A 142 7.64 -0.82 -2.88
CA LEU A 142 7.97 -1.21 -1.51
C LEU A 142 7.83 0.02 -0.62
N ILE A 143 6.77 0.04 0.18
CA ILE A 143 6.40 1.17 1.02
C ILE A 143 6.12 0.61 2.41
N PRO A 144 7.11 0.59 3.33
CA PRO A 144 6.91 0.03 4.66
C PRO A 144 5.91 0.89 5.45
N SER A 145 5.13 0.25 6.34
CA SER A 145 4.24 0.98 7.25
C SER A 145 5.04 1.86 8.22
N PRO A 146 4.49 3.00 8.68
CA PRO A 146 5.17 3.83 9.68
C PRO A 146 5.56 3.02 10.92
N HIS A 147 6.82 3.14 11.32
CA HIS A 147 7.42 2.42 12.46
C HIS A 147 7.60 0.90 12.29
N ASP A 148 7.43 0.36 11.09
CA ASP A 148 7.82 -1.02 10.74
C ASP A 148 9.32 -1.04 10.36
N HIS A 149 10.18 -1.05 11.37
CA HIS A 149 11.62 -1.07 11.18
C HIS A 149 12.08 -2.41 10.59
N TYR A 150 11.36 -3.49 10.87
CA TYR A 150 11.60 -4.77 10.22
C TYR A 150 11.47 -4.69 8.69
N ALA A 151 10.39 -4.12 8.16
CA ALA A 151 10.19 -3.93 6.73
C ALA A 151 11.30 -3.08 6.10
N VAL A 152 11.73 -2.01 6.78
CA VAL A 152 12.86 -1.18 6.33
C VAL A 152 14.13 -2.03 6.19
N THR A 153 14.44 -2.88 7.16
CA THR A 153 15.61 -3.78 7.06
C THR A 153 15.48 -4.77 5.90
N LYS A 154 14.29 -5.34 5.67
CA LYS A 154 14.06 -6.28 4.56
C LYS A 154 14.24 -5.61 3.19
N ILE A 155 13.71 -4.39 3.01
CA ILE A 155 13.89 -3.61 1.78
C ILE A 155 15.39 -3.30 1.54
N GLY A 156 16.09 -2.84 2.58
CA GLY A 156 17.52 -2.57 2.50
C GLY A 156 18.33 -3.81 2.13
N THR A 157 18.01 -4.95 2.74
CA THR A 157 18.68 -6.22 2.45
C THR A 157 18.38 -6.75 1.05
N GLU A 158 17.15 -6.64 0.55
CA GLU A 158 16.83 -6.96 -0.85
C GLU A 158 17.70 -6.13 -1.81
N ALA A 159 17.84 -4.82 -1.56
CA ALA A 159 18.68 -3.95 -2.38
C ALA A 159 20.17 -4.37 -2.31
N LEU A 160 20.68 -4.71 -1.13
CA LEU A 160 22.06 -5.19 -0.98
C LEU A 160 22.32 -6.48 -1.77
N ILE A 161 21.41 -7.46 -1.67
CA ILE A 161 21.52 -8.74 -2.39
C ILE A 161 21.51 -8.49 -3.90
N ARG A 162 20.54 -7.71 -4.39
CA ARG A 162 20.37 -7.43 -5.83
C ARG A 162 21.60 -6.74 -6.44
N ASN A 163 22.27 -5.87 -5.69
CA ASN A 163 23.45 -5.14 -6.14
C ASN A 163 24.78 -5.85 -5.84
N SER A 164 24.76 -7.04 -5.23
CA SER A 164 25.99 -7.74 -4.83
C SER A 164 26.70 -8.50 -5.96
N GLY A 165 26.00 -8.77 -7.06
CA GLY A 165 26.52 -9.59 -8.16
C GLY A 165 26.59 -11.10 -7.87
N ILE A 166 26.07 -11.57 -6.73
CA ILE A 166 25.93 -13.02 -6.45
C ILE A 166 24.67 -13.58 -7.12
N ASP A 167 24.61 -14.89 -7.28
CA ASP A 167 23.40 -15.57 -7.72
C ASP A 167 22.41 -15.66 -6.55
N TYR A 168 21.20 -15.12 -6.71
CA TYR A 168 20.20 -15.10 -5.64
C TYR A 168 18.80 -15.47 -6.11
N GLY A 169 17.97 -15.90 -5.16
CA GLY A 169 16.51 -15.93 -5.27
C GLY A 169 15.91 -15.32 -4.01
N ILE A 170 14.99 -14.35 -4.15
CA ILE A 170 14.36 -13.68 -3.01
C ILE A 170 12.90 -14.12 -2.92
N PHE A 171 12.49 -14.64 -1.76
CA PHE A 171 11.10 -14.98 -1.49
C PHE A 171 10.50 -14.00 -0.49
N ARG A 172 9.44 -13.29 -0.85
CA ARG A 172 8.67 -12.42 0.04
C ARG A 172 7.57 -13.23 0.70
N LEU A 173 7.84 -13.69 1.92
CA LEU A 173 6.98 -14.61 2.64
C LEU A 173 5.66 -13.94 3.02
N ALA A 174 4.54 -14.63 2.80
CA ALA A 174 3.22 -14.27 3.35
C ALA A 174 3.21 -14.41 4.89
N ALA A 175 2.04 -14.35 5.53
CA ALA A 175 1.95 -14.55 6.97
C ALA A 175 2.26 -16.02 7.33
N ILE A 176 3.43 -16.28 7.91
CA ILE A 176 3.85 -17.65 8.24
C ILE A 176 3.14 -18.15 9.49
N MET A 177 2.17 -19.06 9.33
CA MET A 177 1.31 -19.54 10.41
C MET A 177 1.55 -21.01 10.72
N GLY A 178 2.03 -21.31 11.93
CA GLY A 178 2.28 -22.66 12.42
C GLY A 178 1.69 -22.88 13.82
N THR A 179 1.73 -24.11 14.29
CA THR A 179 1.32 -24.42 15.67
C THR A 179 2.43 -24.03 16.63
N GLY A 180 2.17 -23.09 17.54
CA GLY A 180 3.10 -22.69 18.59
C GLY A 180 4.16 -21.65 18.21
N ASN A 181 4.17 -21.16 16.97
CA ASN A 181 5.05 -20.05 16.54
C ASN A 181 4.45 -18.66 16.80
N HIS A 182 3.18 -18.59 17.18
CA HIS A 182 2.48 -17.35 17.53
C HIS A 182 1.82 -17.47 18.90
N LYS A 183 1.98 -16.43 19.72
CA LYS A 183 1.27 -16.24 20.98
C LYS A 183 0.48 -14.95 20.90
N ALA A 184 -0.77 -14.97 21.37
CA ALA A 184 -1.57 -13.76 21.50
C ALA A 184 -0.82 -12.75 22.39
N SER A 185 -0.56 -11.57 21.84
CA SER A 185 0.21 -10.48 22.46
C SER A 185 -0.24 -9.15 21.85
N GLY A 186 0.21 -8.02 22.41
CA GLY A 186 -0.19 -6.67 21.98
C GLY A 186 -0.19 -6.41 20.46
N ILE A 187 0.75 -7.01 19.71
CA ILE A 187 0.87 -6.83 18.26
C ILE A 187 -0.39 -7.27 17.49
N MET A 188 -1.19 -8.19 18.03
CA MET A 188 -2.46 -8.60 17.40
C MET A 188 -3.43 -7.42 17.22
N PHE A 189 -3.37 -6.43 18.13
CA PHE A 189 -4.21 -5.25 18.07
C PHE A 189 -3.73 -4.24 17.03
N HIS A 190 -2.50 -4.37 16.52
CA HIS A 190 -1.96 -3.44 15.52
C HIS A 190 -2.47 -3.76 14.11
N MET A 191 -3.02 -4.96 13.90
CA MET A 191 -3.60 -5.37 12.63
C MET A 191 -5.10 -5.01 12.57
N PRO A 192 -5.53 -4.20 11.58
CA PRO A 192 -6.95 -3.90 11.40
C PRO A 192 -7.76 -5.15 11.06
N LEU A 193 -8.97 -5.24 11.60
CA LEU A 193 -9.83 -6.43 11.47
C LEU A 193 -10.19 -6.77 10.01
N ASP A 194 -10.38 -5.77 9.17
CA ASP A 194 -10.73 -5.93 7.75
C ASP A 194 -9.53 -6.28 6.86
N THR A 195 -8.34 -6.45 7.42
CA THR A 195 -7.13 -6.74 6.64
C THR A 195 -7.26 -8.06 5.91
N ALA A 196 -7.12 -8.03 4.58
CA ALA A 196 -6.96 -9.22 3.76
C ALA A 196 -5.68 -9.97 4.15
N MET A 197 -5.78 -11.29 4.31
CA MET A 197 -4.70 -12.09 4.86
C MET A 197 -4.53 -13.40 4.09
N GLU A 198 -3.34 -13.63 3.57
CA GLU A 198 -2.89 -14.92 3.03
C GLU A 198 -1.87 -15.54 3.98
N ILE A 199 -2.09 -16.80 4.34
CA ILE A 199 -1.15 -17.55 5.19
C ILE A 199 -0.29 -18.51 4.37
N LEU A 200 0.82 -18.92 4.95
CA LEU A 200 1.61 -20.06 4.50
C LEU A 200 2.14 -20.82 5.71
N THR A 201 2.11 -22.15 5.70
CA THR A 201 2.62 -22.93 6.83
C THR A 201 4.15 -22.96 6.83
N PRO A 202 4.81 -23.13 8.00
CA PRO A 202 6.25 -23.34 8.05
C PRO A 202 6.73 -24.52 7.20
N LYS A 203 5.93 -25.60 7.10
CA LYS A 203 6.25 -26.78 6.30
C LYS A 203 6.30 -26.44 4.81
N ASP A 204 5.31 -25.73 4.31
CA ASP A 204 5.23 -25.33 2.90
C ASP A 204 6.26 -24.25 2.57
N THR A 205 6.51 -23.32 3.49
CA THR A 205 7.60 -22.35 3.36
C THR A 205 8.96 -23.06 3.25
N ALA A 206 9.22 -24.02 4.13
CA ALA A 206 10.45 -24.79 4.10
C ALA A 206 10.59 -25.60 2.80
N ARG A 207 9.49 -26.21 2.33
CA ARG A 207 9.49 -26.96 1.08
C ARG A 207 9.84 -26.09 -0.12
N ALA A 208 9.36 -24.85 -0.15
CA ALA A 208 9.73 -23.90 -1.20
C ALA A 208 11.26 -23.66 -1.22
N PHE A 209 11.88 -23.43 -0.06
CA PHE A 209 13.34 -23.25 0.03
C PHE A 209 14.13 -24.51 -0.32
N VAL A 210 13.66 -25.69 0.09
CA VAL A 210 14.33 -26.95 -0.20
C VAL A 210 14.27 -27.29 -1.69
N LEU A 211 13.08 -27.19 -2.31
CA LEU A 211 12.93 -27.43 -3.74
C LEU A 211 13.72 -26.42 -4.57
N ALA A 212 13.80 -25.15 -4.14
CA ALA A 212 14.54 -24.11 -4.84
C ALA A 212 16.04 -24.43 -5.07
N ILE A 213 16.66 -25.30 -4.26
CA ILE A 213 18.06 -25.73 -4.41
C ILE A 213 18.32 -26.33 -5.81
N GLU A 214 17.36 -27.04 -6.37
CA GLU A 214 17.48 -27.72 -7.66
C GLU A 214 17.00 -26.87 -8.85
N HIS A 215 16.36 -25.72 -8.60
CA HIS A 215 15.79 -24.83 -9.62
C HIS A 215 16.55 -23.50 -9.75
N ARG A 216 17.87 -23.52 -9.52
CA ARG A 216 18.71 -22.32 -9.60
C ARG A 216 18.55 -21.57 -10.92
N THR A 217 18.48 -22.28 -12.05
CA THR A 217 18.42 -21.65 -13.39
C THR A 217 17.17 -20.81 -13.56
N GLU A 218 16.04 -21.29 -13.07
CA GLU A 218 14.74 -20.66 -13.18
C GLU A 218 14.55 -19.53 -12.16
N LEU A 219 15.22 -19.62 -11.02
CA LEU A 219 15.04 -18.72 -9.87
C LEU A 219 16.11 -17.63 -9.74
N LYS A 220 17.30 -17.83 -10.31
CA LYS A 220 18.42 -16.88 -10.24
C LYS A 220 18.01 -15.49 -10.73
N GLY A 221 18.30 -14.48 -9.92
CA GLY A 221 18.06 -13.07 -10.21
C GLY A 221 16.60 -12.64 -10.08
N LYS A 222 15.72 -13.50 -9.56
CA LYS A 222 14.28 -13.24 -9.47
C LYS A 222 13.81 -13.07 -8.02
N ILE A 223 12.68 -12.39 -7.91
CA ILE A 223 11.96 -12.15 -6.67
C ILE A 223 10.57 -12.75 -6.83
N PHE A 224 10.10 -13.47 -5.82
CA PHE A 224 8.79 -14.10 -5.83
C PHE A 224 8.03 -13.78 -4.55
N ASN A 225 6.73 -13.59 -4.70
CA ASN A 225 5.81 -13.64 -3.58
C ASN A 225 5.57 -15.10 -3.20
N LEU A 226 5.86 -15.47 -1.95
CA LEU A 226 5.76 -16.84 -1.44
C LEU A 226 4.59 -16.92 -0.46
N GLY A 227 3.44 -17.40 -0.96
CA GLY A 227 2.20 -17.55 -0.18
C GLY A 227 1.48 -18.87 -0.44
N GLY A 228 0.49 -19.18 0.39
CA GLY A 228 -0.28 -20.43 0.33
C GLY A 228 -1.31 -20.47 -0.79
N GLY A 229 -1.53 -19.38 -1.52
CA GLY A 229 -2.48 -19.30 -2.63
C GLY A 229 -3.93 -19.18 -2.16
N ALA A 230 -4.87 -19.34 -3.09
CA ALA A 230 -6.28 -19.04 -2.87
C ALA A 230 -6.93 -19.81 -1.71
N THR A 231 -6.52 -21.06 -1.46
CA THR A 231 -7.02 -21.92 -0.37
C THR A 231 -6.50 -21.51 1.02
N CYS A 232 -5.60 -20.53 1.08
CA CYS A 232 -4.99 -20.01 2.31
C CYS A 232 -5.35 -18.54 2.58
N ARG A 233 -6.37 -18.01 1.88
CA ARG A 233 -6.82 -16.61 2.00
C ARG A 233 -8.00 -16.48 2.96
N THR A 234 -8.00 -15.42 3.74
CA THR A 234 -9.04 -15.06 4.71
C THR A 234 -8.99 -13.55 5.02
N THR A 235 -9.80 -13.10 5.97
CA THR A 235 -9.65 -11.79 6.61
C THR A 235 -9.05 -11.96 8.01
N TYR A 236 -8.42 -10.91 8.53
CA TYR A 236 -7.84 -10.97 9.87
C TYR A 236 -8.89 -11.25 10.94
N GLN A 237 -10.07 -10.62 10.85
CA GLN A 237 -11.17 -10.85 11.77
C GLN A 237 -11.58 -12.33 11.83
N GLU A 238 -11.74 -12.97 10.67
CA GLU A 238 -12.13 -14.38 10.60
C GLU A 238 -11.03 -15.29 11.15
N PHE A 239 -9.78 -15.05 10.73
CA PHE A 239 -8.62 -15.78 11.25
C PHE A 239 -8.53 -15.68 12.79
N LEU A 240 -8.71 -14.48 13.33
CA LEU A 240 -8.62 -14.21 14.75
C LEU A 240 -9.75 -14.89 15.53
N ASN A 241 -10.98 -14.84 15.03
CA ASN A 241 -12.13 -15.51 15.64
C ASN A 241 -11.93 -17.03 15.68
N ARG A 242 -11.52 -17.64 14.57
CA ARG A 242 -11.23 -19.08 14.52
C ARG A 242 -10.09 -19.47 15.45
N SER A 243 -9.04 -18.65 15.52
CA SER A 243 -7.92 -18.86 16.44
C SER A 243 -8.36 -18.79 17.90
N PHE A 244 -9.15 -17.77 18.26
CA PHE A 244 -9.67 -17.62 19.62
C PHE A 244 -10.57 -18.80 20.01
N GLU A 245 -11.43 -19.27 19.11
CA GLU A 245 -12.27 -20.44 19.36
C GLU A 245 -11.42 -21.72 19.55
N ALA A 246 -10.37 -21.91 18.73
CA ALA A 246 -9.44 -23.02 18.87
C ALA A 246 -8.80 -23.05 20.27
N PHE A 247 -8.38 -21.89 20.78
CA PHE A 247 -7.83 -21.74 22.13
C PHE A 247 -8.87 -21.76 23.26
N GLY A 248 -10.18 -21.78 22.96
CA GLY A 248 -11.25 -21.78 23.96
C GLY A 248 -11.60 -20.39 24.51
N LEU A 249 -11.23 -19.31 23.82
CA LEU A 249 -11.52 -17.93 24.19
C LEU A 249 -12.89 -17.43 23.69
N GLY A 250 -13.51 -18.13 22.74
CA GLY A 250 -14.74 -17.69 22.07
C GLY A 250 -14.45 -16.74 20.90
N LYS A 251 -15.38 -15.83 20.57
CA LYS A 251 -15.14 -14.76 19.58
C LYS A 251 -14.13 -13.73 20.08
N ALA A 252 -13.44 -13.02 19.19
CA ALA A 252 -12.58 -11.89 19.54
C ALA A 252 -13.39 -10.60 19.73
N ASP A 253 -14.27 -10.59 20.73
CA ASP A 253 -15.25 -9.53 21.05
C ASP A 253 -14.68 -8.44 21.98
N PHE A 254 -13.61 -7.77 21.55
CA PHE A 254 -13.05 -6.64 22.28
C PHE A 254 -13.84 -5.34 22.07
N PRO A 255 -13.73 -4.35 22.99
CA PRO A 255 -14.36 -3.04 22.82
C PRO A 255 -13.95 -2.34 21.51
N GLU A 256 -14.74 -1.34 21.10
CA GLU A 256 -14.39 -0.48 19.96
C GLU A 256 -13.00 0.16 20.15
N HIS A 257 -12.30 0.43 19.05
CA HIS A 257 -10.94 0.96 19.03
C HIS A 257 -9.90 0.08 19.73
N SER A 258 -10.20 -1.19 19.99
CA SER A 258 -9.20 -2.15 20.48
C SER A 258 -8.20 -2.54 19.42
N PHE A 259 -8.55 -2.45 18.14
CA PHE A 259 -7.69 -2.73 17.01
C PHE A 259 -7.39 -1.43 16.25
N ALA A 260 -6.24 -1.40 15.58
CA ALA A 260 -5.91 -0.34 14.64
C ALA A 260 -6.88 -0.33 13.44
N GLU A 261 -6.93 0.79 12.73
CA GLU A 261 -7.72 0.99 11.51
C GLU A 261 -6.84 1.13 10.25
N LYS A 262 -5.52 1.18 10.42
CA LYS A 262 -4.51 1.35 9.37
C LYS A 262 -3.14 0.86 9.85
N ASN A 263 -2.14 0.98 8.98
CA ASN A 263 -0.71 0.82 9.24
C ASN A 263 -0.29 -0.60 9.60
N PHE A 264 -0.87 -1.61 8.96
CA PHE A 264 -0.41 -2.98 9.07
C PHE A 264 -0.31 -3.64 7.69
N HIS A 265 0.67 -4.51 7.54
CA HIS A 265 0.89 -5.26 6.30
C HIS A 265 0.05 -6.53 6.25
N CYS A 266 -0.29 -6.98 5.06
CA CYS A 266 -0.76 -8.30 4.65
C CYS A 266 -1.51 -8.10 3.32
N GLY A 267 -1.99 -9.17 2.71
CA GLY A 267 -2.81 -9.09 1.52
C GLY A 267 -2.86 -10.43 0.82
N TYR A 268 -3.32 -10.40 -0.42
CA TYR A 268 -3.37 -11.55 -1.31
C TYR A 268 -2.31 -11.39 -2.38
N TYR A 269 -1.45 -12.39 -2.53
CA TYR A 269 -0.46 -12.37 -3.60
C TYR A 269 -1.14 -12.75 -4.92
N GLU A 270 -1.25 -11.76 -5.82
CA GLU A 270 -1.84 -11.96 -7.14
C GLU A 270 -0.92 -12.81 -8.03
N ASP A 271 0.40 -12.62 -7.91
CA ASP A 271 1.45 -13.37 -8.60
C ASP A 271 2.09 -14.48 -7.75
N GLY A 272 1.45 -14.85 -6.63
CA GLY A 272 1.97 -15.89 -5.72
C GLY A 272 2.08 -17.27 -6.36
N ASP A 273 1.35 -17.53 -7.44
CA ASP A 273 1.36 -18.80 -8.18
C ASP A 273 2.61 -18.96 -9.06
N ASP A 274 3.33 -17.88 -9.36
CA ASP A 274 4.46 -17.93 -10.29
C ASP A 274 5.62 -18.76 -9.75
N LEU A 275 5.86 -18.73 -8.44
CA LEU A 275 6.82 -19.62 -7.81
C LEU A 275 6.32 -21.07 -7.77
N ALA A 276 5.04 -21.27 -7.47
CA ALA A 276 4.43 -22.60 -7.36
C ALA A 276 4.42 -23.36 -8.71
N LYS A 277 4.37 -22.64 -9.83
CA LYS A 277 4.51 -23.20 -11.18
C LYS A 277 5.93 -23.73 -11.47
N ILE A 278 6.95 -23.17 -10.81
CA ILE A 278 8.36 -23.59 -10.96
C ILE A 278 8.67 -24.72 -9.96
N ILE A 279 8.27 -24.53 -8.71
CA ILE A 279 8.48 -25.47 -7.61
C ILE A 279 7.14 -25.80 -6.95
N ASP A 280 6.68 -27.04 -7.09
CA ASP A 280 5.41 -27.46 -6.50
C ASP A 280 5.52 -27.68 -4.97
N PHE A 281 5.45 -26.58 -4.22
CA PHE A 281 5.66 -26.58 -2.77
C PHE A 281 4.39 -26.56 -1.93
N ARG A 282 3.20 -26.25 -2.47
CA ARG A 282 1.99 -26.07 -1.66
C ARG A 282 1.31 -27.40 -1.35
N ARG A 283 1.03 -27.67 -0.08
CA ARG A 283 0.36 -28.88 0.40
C ARG A 283 -0.73 -28.57 1.43
N ASP A 284 -0.51 -27.58 2.28
CA ASP A 284 -1.44 -27.21 3.35
C ASP A 284 -2.43 -26.12 2.88
N THR A 285 -3.68 -26.22 3.32
CA THR A 285 -4.72 -25.20 3.17
C THR A 285 -4.95 -24.44 4.48
N LEU A 286 -5.83 -23.41 4.45
CA LEU A 286 -6.28 -22.73 5.67
C LEU A 286 -6.95 -23.71 6.65
N GLU A 287 -7.71 -24.69 6.14
CA GLU A 287 -8.38 -25.68 6.97
C GLU A 287 -7.38 -26.64 7.63
N ASP A 288 -6.38 -27.12 6.88
CA ASP A 288 -5.32 -27.96 7.44
C ASP A 288 -4.56 -27.25 8.56
N TYR A 289 -4.33 -25.93 8.42
CA TYR A 289 -3.74 -25.13 9.49
C TYR A 289 -4.62 -25.13 10.75
N PHE A 290 -5.93 -24.88 10.61
CA PHE A 290 -6.82 -24.84 11.76
C PHE A 290 -7.05 -26.21 12.40
N ASP A 291 -7.03 -27.28 11.62
CA ASP A 291 -7.08 -28.65 12.14
C ASP A 291 -5.82 -28.95 12.98
N GLN A 292 -4.65 -28.60 12.46
CA GLN A 292 -3.38 -28.69 13.20
C GLN A 292 -3.40 -27.83 14.47
N LEU A 293 -3.92 -26.60 14.39
CA LEU A 293 -4.05 -25.70 15.54
C LEU A 293 -4.95 -26.30 16.61
N ASN A 294 -6.14 -26.79 16.25
CA ASN A 294 -7.07 -27.43 17.18
C ASN A 294 -6.45 -28.66 17.84
N ALA A 295 -5.77 -29.51 17.07
CA ALA A 295 -5.07 -30.70 17.58
C ALA A 295 -3.92 -30.34 18.54
N SER A 296 -3.28 -29.18 18.36
CA SER A 296 -2.18 -28.73 19.22
C SER A 296 -2.63 -28.24 20.61
N VAL A 297 -3.93 -27.96 20.79
CA VAL A 297 -4.49 -27.44 22.05
C VAL A 297 -5.14 -28.57 22.84
N SER A 298 -4.54 -28.94 23.97
CA SER A 298 -5.12 -29.94 24.89
C SER A 298 -6.54 -29.59 25.30
N THR A 299 -7.45 -30.58 25.28
CA THR A 299 -8.85 -30.44 25.70
C THR A 299 -8.98 -29.91 27.13
N VAL A 300 -8.11 -30.33 28.03
CA VAL A 300 -8.07 -29.86 29.42
C VAL A 300 -7.70 -28.37 29.47
N LYS A 301 -6.66 -27.97 28.73
CA LYS A 301 -6.25 -26.58 28.62
C LYS A 301 -7.36 -25.72 28.01
N LYS A 302 -8.02 -26.20 26.96
CA LYS A 302 -9.17 -25.53 26.34
C LYS A 302 -10.31 -25.33 27.34
N GLY A 303 -10.63 -26.34 28.16
CA GLY A 303 -11.62 -26.25 29.23
C GLY A 303 -11.26 -25.19 30.28
N PHE A 304 -10.01 -25.18 30.74
CA PHE A 304 -9.51 -24.15 31.66
C PHE A 304 -9.59 -22.75 31.05
N THR A 305 -9.16 -22.59 29.79
CA THR A 305 -9.23 -21.31 29.08
C THR A 305 -10.67 -20.81 28.94
N LYS A 306 -11.64 -21.70 28.69
CA LYS A 306 -13.07 -21.33 28.66
C LYS A 306 -13.55 -20.74 29.98
N LEU A 307 -13.15 -21.32 31.12
CA LEU A 307 -13.51 -20.83 32.45
C LEU A 307 -12.90 -19.44 32.73
N PHE A 308 -11.65 -19.22 32.31
CA PHE A 308 -10.91 -17.98 32.54
C PHE A 308 -10.89 -17.02 31.34
N ARG A 309 -11.79 -17.19 30.35
CA ARG A 309 -11.75 -16.39 29.11
C ARG A 309 -11.87 -14.88 29.35
N LYS A 310 -12.69 -14.46 30.31
CA LYS A 310 -12.90 -13.04 30.64
C LYS A 310 -11.63 -12.38 31.20
N PRO A 311 -10.98 -12.92 32.27
CA PRO A 311 -9.74 -12.34 32.75
C PRO A 311 -8.60 -12.42 31.72
N ILE A 312 -8.52 -13.49 30.93
CA ILE A 312 -7.52 -13.60 29.85
C ILE A 312 -7.71 -12.50 28.81
N LYS A 313 -8.93 -12.30 28.31
CA LYS A 313 -9.25 -11.22 27.37
C LYS A 313 -9.00 -9.84 27.96
N SER A 314 -9.34 -9.62 29.23
CA SER A 314 -9.04 -8.36 29.92
C SER A 314 -7.53 -8.10 29.98
N HIS A 315 -6.72 -9.13 30.25
CA HIS A 315 -5.27 -9.03 30.23
C HIS A 315 -4.73 -8.73 28.82
N LEU A 316 -5.25 -9.37 27.79
CA LEU A 316 -4.90 -9.07 26.40
C LEU A 316 -5.24 -7.63 26.02
N LEU A 317 -6.44 -7.15 26.37
CA LEU A 317 -6.86 -5.78 26.08
C LEU A 317 -5.94 -4.73 26.72
N LYS A 318 -5.39 -5.00 27.91
CA LYS A 318 -4.39 -4.12 28.55
C LYS A 318 -3.09 -3.97 27.74
N GLN A 319 -2.83 -4.89 26.82
CA GLN A 319 -1.68 -4.83 25.90
C GLN A 319 -2.03 -4.13 24.57
N SER A 320 -3.29 -3.74 24.34
CA SER A 320 -3.68 -3.00 23.13
C SER A 320 -3.20 -1.55 23.22
N GLU A 321 -2.14 -1.22 22.48
CA GLU A 321 -1.72 0.18 22.27
C GLU A 321 -2.82 1.03 21.62
N PRO A 322 -3.58 0.56 20.61
CA PRO A 322 -4.73 1.31 20.07
C PRO A 322 -5.77 1.66 21.14
N TYR A 323 -6.17 0.68 21.97
CA TYR A 323 -7.16 0.90 23.02
C TYR A 323 -6.63 1.87 24.08
N SER A 324 -5.37 1.70 24.48
CA SER A 324 -4.70 2.61 25.41
C SER A 324 -4.70 4.04 24.86
N ALA A 325 -4.40 4.22 23.57
CA ALA A 325 -4.38 5.53 22.92
C ALA A 325 -5.76 6.19 22.92
N HIS A 326 -6.80 5.39 22.66
CA HIS A 326 -8.19 5.83 22.69
C HIS A 326 -8.62 6.27 24.10
N VAL A 327 -8.41 5.43 25.12
CA VAL A 327 -8.85 5.68 26.50
C VAL A 327 -8.07 6.84 27.15
N THR A 328 -6.76 6.93 26.89
CA THR A 328 -5.90 8.01 27.42
C THR A 328 -6.01 9.31 26.63
N LYS A 329 -6.68 9.29 25.47
CA LYS A 329 -6.76 10.41 24.52
C LYS A 329 -5.38 10.90 24.05
N ASP A 330 -4.38 10.02 24.01
CA ASP A 330 -3.05 10.33 23.47
C ASP A 330 -3.14 10.48 21.94
N LYS A 331 -3.21 11.73 21.47
CA LYS A 331 -3.33 12.06 20.04
C LYS A 331 -2.13 11.56 19.23
N LYS A 332 -0.92 11.57 19.79
CA LYS A 332 0.29 11.15 19.09
C LYS A 332 0.25 9.64 18.86
N MET A 333 -0.06 8.88 19.91
CA MET A 333 -0.20 7.43 19.80
C MET A 333 -1.40 7.04 18.93
N ALA A 334 -2.54 7.70 19.09
CA ALA A 334 -3.76 7.47 18.32
C ALA A 334 -3.53 7.67 16.82
N SER A 335 -2.72 8.65 16.42
CA SER A 335 -2.40 8.91 15.00
C SER A 335 -1.70 7.75 14.31
N ARG A 336 -1.05 6.85 15.07
CA ARG A 336 -0.41 5.64 14.54
C ARG A 336 -1.43 4.57 14.16
N PHE A 337 -2.53 4.46 14.90
CA PHE A 337 -3.47 3.34 14.78
C PHE A 337 -4.76 3.71 14.09
N PHE A 338 -5.29 4.91 14.33
CA PHE A 338 -6.57 5.32 13.80
C PHE A 338 -6.37 6.18 12.57
N LYS A 339 -7.28 6.04 11.60
CA LYS A 339 -7.38 7.05 10.55
C LYS A 339 -7.65 8.37 11.28
N ALA A 340 -7.03 9.46 10.82
CA ALA A 340 -7.45 10.74 11.36
C ALA A 340 -8.97 10.77 11.21
N ALA A 341 -9.69 11.07 12.30
CA ALA A 341 -11.07 11.46 12.16
C ALA A 341 -11.01 12.63 11.20
N LEU A 342 -11.29 12.35 9.94
CA LEU A 342 -11.60 13.36 8.98
C LEU A 342 -12.86 13.94 9.58
N LEU A 343 -12.69 14.98 10.40
CA LEU A 343 -13.74 15.93 10.61
C LEU A 343 -14.20 16.23 9.19
N VAL A 344 -15.37 15.73 8.86
CA VAL A 344 -16.11 16.01 7.63
C VAL A 344 -16.38 17.53 7.50
N ILE A 345 -15.83 18.34 8.40
CA ILE A 345 -15.64 19.79 8.28
C ILE A 345 -14.69 20.17 7.13
N LEU A 346 -13.78 19.29 6.67
CA LEU A 346 -12.87 19.60 5.54
C LEU A 346 -13.31 19.03 4.17
N PHE A 347 -14.36 18.22 4.11
CA PHE A 347 -14.90 17.73 2.83
C PHE A 347 -15.79 18.76 2.09
N PHE A 348 -16.17 19.86 2.75
CA PHE A 348 -16.84 20.99 2.09
C PHE A 348 -15.87 22.05 1.54
N SER A 349 -14.58 22.01 1.90
CA SER A 349 -13.63 23.09 1.56
C SER A 349 -12.55 22.70 0.55
N PHE A 350 -12.43 21.41 0.16
CA PHE A 350 -11.36 20.92 -0.71
C PHE A 350 -11.82 20.19 -1.98
N GLN A 351 -13.10 20.27 -2.34
CA GLN A 351 -13.61 19.83 -3.65
C GLN A 351 -13.51 20.89 -4.77
N GLN A 352 -13.02 22.11 -4.49
CA GLN A 352 -12.78 23.12 -5.54
C GLN A 352 -11.31 23.15 -5.96
N GLY A 353 -10.78 22.03 -6.46
CA GLY A 353 -9.33 21.94 -6.66
C GLY A 353 -8.81 21.21 -7.88
N TYR A 354 -9.61 20.47 -8.65
CA TYR A 354 -9.14 19.82 -9.89
C TYR A 354 -10.26 19.68 -10.94
N ALA A 355 -11.08 20.72 -11.10
CA ALA A 355 -11.83 20.87 -12.35
C ALA A 355 -10.84 21.32 -13.43
N GLN A 356 -10.72 20.56 -14.51
CA GLN A 356 -10.01 20.98 -15.72
C GLN A 356 -10.58 22.34 -16.14
N LYS A 357 -9.73 23.37 -16.11
CA LYS A 357 -10.13 24.76 -16.24
C LYS A 357 -10.24 25.13 -17.73
N GLY A 358 -11.46 25.32 -18.20
CA GLY A 358 -11.77 25.56 -19.59
C GLY A 358 -11.56 27.00 -20.08
N GLN A 359 -11.53 27.16 -21.41
CA GLN A 359 -11.32 28.43 -22.11
C GLN A 359 -12.49 28.73 -23.06
N LEU A 360 -13.00 29.96 -23.03
CA LEU A 360 -14.03 30.46 -23.93
C LEU A 360 -13.49 31.63 -24.76
N LYS A 361 -13.54 31.49 -26.08
CA LYS A 361 -13.25 32.55 -27.05
C LYS A 361 -14.55 33.09 -27.64
N ILE A 362 -14.73 34.40 -27.62
CA ILE A 362 -15.92 35.09 -28.14
C ILE A 362 -15.47 36.06 -29.22
N THR A 363 -16.02 35.92 -30.42
CA THR A 363 -15.75 36.81 -31.55
C THR A 363 -17.00 37.60 -31.93
N ILE A 364 -16.85 38.91 -32.08
CA ILE A 364 -17.92 39.85 -32.45
C ILE A 364 -17.60 40.36 -33.85
N PRO A 365 -18.26 39.87 -34.91
CA PRO A 365 -17.78 40.06 -36.27
C PRO A 365 -18.37 41.28 -37.01
N ASN A 366 -19.34 42.00 -36.41
CA ASN A 366 -20.12 43.05 -37.09
C ASN A 366 -20.25 44.32 -36.23
N ILE A 367 -19.12 44.95 -35.90
CA ILE A 367 -19.12 46.20 -35.15
C ILE A 367 -19.26 47.36 -36.14
N ASP A 368 -20.42 48.02 -36.13
CA ASP A 368 -20.78 49.05 -37.12
C ASP A 368 -20.01 50.35 -36.89
N LYS A 369 -19.85 50.77 -35.62
CA LYS A 369 -19.07 51.96 -35.25
C LYS A 369 -17.78 51.57 -34.54
N VAL A 370 -16.64 51.85 -35.15
CA VAL A 370 -15.31 51.55 -34.58
C VAL A 370 -14.89 52.62 -33.57
N GLU A 371 -15.70 52.81 -32.55
CA GLU A 371 -15.50 53.78 -31.47
C GLU A 371 -16.06 53.24 -30.15
N GLY A 372 -15.72 53.90 -29.05
CA GLY A 372 -16.19 53.52 -27.72
C GLY A 372 -15.60 52.20 -27.21
N LYS A 373 -16.38 51.47 -26.41
CA LYS A 373 -15.96 50.23 -25.73
C LYS A 373 -17.01 49.15 -25.85
N ILE A 374 -16.59 47.90 -25.96
CA ILE A 374 -17.47 46.74 -25.82
C ILE A 374 -17.23 46.09 -24.47
N GLN A 375 -18.30 45.92 -23.71
CA GLN A 375 -18.37 45.07 -22.54
C GLN A 375 -18.95 43.70 -22.91
N VAL A 376 -18.23 42.65 -22.53
CA VAL A 376 -18.67 41.26 -22.62
C VAL A 376 -18.89 40.74 -21.21
N SER A 377 -20.14 40.45 -20.86
CA SER A 377 -20.54 39.90 -19.57
C SER A 377 -20.90 38.42 -19.71
N LEU A 378 -20.20 37.58 -18.95
CA LEU A 378 -20.42 36.14 -18.88
C LEU A 378 -21.22 35.79 -17.62
N TYR A 379 -22.25 34.95 -17.76
CA TYR A 379 -23.13 34.51 -16.67
C TYR A 379 -23.17 32.99 -16.60
N ASN A 380 -23.33 32.45 -15.40
CA ASN A 380 -23.48 31.01 -15.12
C ASN A 380 -24.64 30.70 -14.16
N SER A 381 -25.57 31.64 -13.96
CA SER A 381 -26.74 31.51 -13.09
C SER A 381 -27.95 32.16 -13.74
N LYS A 382 -29.08 31.45 -13.66
CA LYS A 382 -30.37 31.91 -14.18
C LYS A 382 -30.91 33.13 -13.42
N GLU A 383 -30.69 33.17 -12.11
CA GLU A 383 -31.19 34.22 -11.21
C GLU A 383 -30.44 35.54 -11.39
N LYS A 384 -29.16 35.46 -11.79
CA LYS A 384 -28.24 36.60 -11.93
C LYS A 384 -28.16 37.16 -13.35
N PHE A 385 -28.65 36.42 -14.34
CA PHE A 385 -28.55 36.78 -15.74
C PHE A 385 -29.03 38.21 -16.00
N ILE A 386 -28.24 38.99 -16.75
CA ILE A 386 -28.47 40.39 -17.15
C ILE A 386 -28.73 41.40 -16.00
N LYS A 387 -28.46 41.01 -14.74
CA LYS A 387 -28.47 41.94 -13.60
C LYS A 387 -27.11 42.61 -13.45
N LYS A 388 -27.11 43.95 -13.42
CA LYS A 388 -25.89 44.76 -13.32
C LYS A 388 -25.08 44.39 -12.07
N GLY A 389 -23.79 44.12 -12.24
CA GLY A 389 -22.86 43.79 -11.15
C GLY A 389 -23.00 42.35 -10.61
N GLN A 390 -23.80 41.50 -11.27
CA GLN A 390 -23.97 40.09 -10.90
C GLN A 390 -23.47 39.13 -11.98
N GLU A 391 -22.70 39.63 -12.96
CA GLU A 391 -21.96 38.78 -13.89
C GLU A 391 -20.99 37.84 -13.16
N TYR A 392 -20.72 36.69 -13.77
CA TYR A 392 -19.71 35.76 -13.27
C TYR A 392 -18.29 36.25 -13.60
N LYS A 393 -18.07 36.72 -14.82
CA LYS A 393 -16.87 37.44 -15.27
C LYS A 393 -17.28 38.48 -16.31
N SER A 394 -16.55 39.58 -16.41
CA SER A 394 -16.72 40.55 -17.49
C SER A 394 -15.37 41.03 -18.00
N GLN A 395 -15.33 41.43 -19.27
CA GLN A 395 -14.19 42.11 -19.89
C GLN A 395 -14.71 43.32 -20.66
N ILE A 396 -13.93 44.40 -20.64
CA ILE A 396 -14.22 45.62 -21.41
C ILE A 396 -13.00 45.91 -22.27
N LYS A 397 -13.20 46.17 -23.56
CA LYS A 397 -12.13 46.58 -24.48
C LYS A 397 -12.60 47.78 -25.30
N SER A 398 -11.70 48.71 -25.58
CA SER A 398 -11.92 49.73 -26.60
C SER A 398 -12.03 49.07 -27.97
N VAL A 399 -13.01 49.51 -28.76
CA VAL A 399 -13.22 49.02 -30.13
C VAL A 399 -12.14 49.60 -31.03
N LYS A 400 -11.40 48.75 -31.75
CA LYS A 400 -10.29 49.16 -32.63
C LYS A 400 -10.48 48.71 -34.08
N SER A 401 -11.41 47.80 -34.33
CA SER A 401 -11.75 47.33 -35.67
C SER A 401 -13.23 46.96 -35.76
N THR A 402 -13.69 46.61 -36.96
CA THR A 402 -15.05 46.13 -37.21
C THR A 402 -15.31 44.72 -36.65
N SER A 403 -14.29 44.06 -36.08
CA SER A 403 -14.43 42.76 -35.43
C SER A 403 -13.51 42.60 -34.22
N GLU A 404 -14.05 42.29 -33.05
CA GLU A 404 -13.26 42.15 -31.81
C GLU A 404 -13.35 40.73 -31.22
N THR A 405 -12.30 40.32 -30.50
CA THR A 405 -12.24 39.01 -29.83
C THR A 405 -11.92 39.12 -28.35
N PHE A 406 -12.61 38.33 -27.54
CA PHE A 406 -12.47 38.23 -26.09
C PHE A 406 -12.16 36.79 -25.69
N ILE A 407 -11.27 36.61 -24.71
CA ILE A 407 -10.84 35.29 -24.25
C ILE A 407 -11.02 35.24 -22.74
N PHE A 408 -11.88 34.33 -22.28
CA PHE A 408 -12.08 34.01 -20.87
C PHE A 408 -11.40 32.69 -20.56
N LYS A 409 -10.40 32.72 -19.67
CA LYS A 409 -9.70 31.52 -19.18
C LYS A 409 -10.23 31.13 -17.81
N ASP A 410 -9.82 29.96 -17.34
CA ASP A 410 -10.11 29.49 -15.99
C ASP A 410 -11.61 29.40 -15.69
N LEU A 411 -12.37 28.82 -16.64
CA LEU A 411 -13.81 28.61 -16.51
C LEU A 411 -14.09 27.14 -16.16
N PRO A 412 -14.82 26.85 -15.07
CA PRO A 412 -15.31 25.50 -14.83
C PRO A 412 -16.17 24.98 -15.98
N ALA A 413 -16.19 23.66 -16.18
CA ALA A 413 -17.19 23.06 -17.07
C ALA A 413 -18.61 23.37 -16.56
N GLY A 414 -19.51 23.78 -17.46
CA GLY A 414 -20.86 24.18 -17.08
C GLY A 414 -21.64 24.88 -18.18
N GLU A 415 -22.84 25.33 -17.83
CA GLU A 415 -23.68 26.13 -18.72
C GLU A 415 -23.40 27.63 -18.52
N TYR A 416 -23.22 28.33 -19.63
CA TYR A 416 -22.91 29.76 -19.65
C TYR A 416 -23.82 30.51 -20.61
N ALA A 417 -24.05 31.79 -20.33
CA ALA A 417 -24.69 32.73 -21.23
C ALA A 417 -23.85 34.01 -21.30
N VAL A 418 -23.81 34.65 -22.48
CA VAL A 418 -23.07 35.89 -22.72
C VAL A 418 -24.06 36.99 -23.08
N ALA A 419 -23.85 38.19 -22.53
CA ALA A 419 -24.45 39.43 -22.98
C ALA A 419 -23.35 40.42 -23.39
N LEU A 420 -23.56 41.11 -24.50
CA LEU A 420 -22.69 42.13 -25.05
C LEU A 420 -23.37 43.49 -24.96
N TYR A 421 -22.59 44.51 -24.68
CA TYR A 421 -22.99 45.90 -24.80
C TYR A 421 -21.86 46.72 -25.42
N HIS A 422 -22.17 47.48 -26.46
CA HIS A 422 -21.29 48.41 -27.13
C HIS A 422 -21.64 49.81 -26.66
N ASP A 423 -20.82 50.34 -25.76
CA ASP A 423 -20.88 51.69 -25.21
C ASP A 423 -20.13 52.63 -26.17
N GLU A 424 -20.86 53.19 -27.15
CA GLU A 424 -20.28 54.01 -28.21
C GLU A 424 -19.80 55.37 -27.67
N ASN A 425 -20.59 55.98 -26.78
CA ASN A 425 -20.28 57.29 -26.19
C ASN A 425 -19.34 57.24 -24.96
N SER A 426 -18.98 56.03 -24.50
CA SER A 426 -18.09 55.78 -23.35
C SER A 426 -18.61 56.32 -22.00
N ASP A 427 -19.93 56.43 -21.82
CA ASP A 427 -20.55 56.91 -20.58
C ASP A 427 -20.73 55.82 -19.51
N GLY A 428 -20.43 54.57 -19.84
CA GLY A 428 -20.51 53.41 -18.95
C GLY A 428 -21.94 52.96 -18.63
N LYS A 429 -22.94 53.40 -19.39
CA LYS A 429 -24.35 53.09 -19.19
C LYS A 429 -24.95 52.41 -20.41
N CYS A 430 -25.87 51.48 -20.15
CA CYS A 430 -26.76 50.97 -21.18
C CYS A 430 -27.87 51.98 -21.47
N ASN A 431 -27.65 52.82 -22.48
CA ASN A 431 -28.60 53.85 -22.88
C ASN A 431 -29.81 53.20 -23.56
N THR A 432 -31.00 53.37 -23.00
CA THR A 432 -32.23 52.76 -23.52
C THR A 432 -33.23 53.83 -24.00
N ASN A 433 -34.13 53.45 -24.92
CA ASN A 433 -35.26 54.29 -25.31
C ASN A 433 -36.41 54.21 -24.28
N LEU A 434 -37.50 54.96 -24.51
CA LEU A 434 -38.64 55.07 -23.59
C LEU A 434 -39.35 53.73 -23.29
N ILE A 435 -39.07 52.68 -24.09
CA ILE A 435 -39.62 51.33 -23.92
C ILE A 435 -38.56 50.30 -23.49
N GLY A 436 -37.34 50.75 -23.12
CA GLY A 436 -36.30 49.90 -22.52
C GLY A 436 -35.39 49.17 -23.50
N ILE A 437 -35.46 49.45 -24.80
CA ILE A 437 -34.57 48.86 -25.81
C ILE A 437 -33.25 49.65 -25.84
N PRO A 438 -32.08 48.98 -25.86
CA PRO A 438 -30.79 49.66 -26.00
C PRO A 438 -30.72 50.50 -27.28
N LYS A 439 -30.13 51.70 -27.17
CA LYS A 439 -29.90 52.63 -28.28
C LYS A 439 -28.54 52.43 -28.96
N GLU A 440 -27.67 51.64 -28.34
CA GLU A 440 -26.34 51.28 -28.82
C GLU A 440 -26.28 49.76 -28.95
N GLY A 441 -25.25 49.26 -29.64
CA GLY A 441 -25.13 47.85 -30.00
C GLY A 441 -25.23 46.91 -28.80
N TYR A 442 -26.04 45.86 -28.90
CA TYR A 442 -26.16 44.82 -27.87
C TYR A 442 -26.24 43.43 -28.49
N GLY A 443 -25.96 42.38 -27.73
CA GLY A 443 -26.03 41.02 -28.26
C GLY A 443 -26.03 39.95 -27.19
N PHE A 444 -26.41 38.73 -27.56
CA PHE A 444 -26.47 37.59 -26.64
C PHE A 444 -25.91 36.33 -27.29
N SER A 445 -25.35 35.42 -26.49
CA SER A 445 -24.94 34.09 -26.97
C SER A 445 -26.11 33.36 -27.64
N GLN A 446 -25.77 32.41 -28.52
CA GLN A 446 -26.69 31.78 -29.47
C GLN A 446 -27.30 32.76 -30.50
N ASN A 447 -26.77 33.99 -30.61
CA ASN A 447 -27.30 35.06 -31.47
C ASN A 447 -28.80 35.30 -31.24
N PHE A 448 -29.24 35.16 -29.98
CA PHE A 448 -30.63 35.36 -29.62
C PHE A 448 -31.05 36.81 -29.88
N LYS A 449 -32.18 37.00 -30.56
CA LYS A 449 -32.77 38.30 -30.87
C LYS A 449 -34.03 38.53 -30.05
N PRO A 450 -33.99 39.40 -29.02
CA PRO A 450 -35.18 39.73 -28.25
C PRO A 450 -36.25 40.41 -29.12
N THR A 451 -37.52 40.06 -28.93
CA THR A 451 -38.65 40.67 -29.66
C THR A 451 -39.50 41.57 -28.78
N LEU A 452 -39.98 41.07 -27.64
CA LEU A 452 -40.90 41.77 -26.74
C LEU A 452 -40.37 41.95 -25.32
N SER A 453 -39.43 41.11 -24.88
CA SER A 453 -38.86 41.15 -23.53
C SER A 453 -37.39 40.74 -23.54
N ALA A 454 -36.66 41.12 -22.49
CA ALA A 454 -35.28 40.67 -22.29
C ALA A 454 -35.18 39.13 -22.28
N PRO A 455 -34.06 38.56 -22.77
CA PRO A 455 -33.88 37.11 -22.82
C PRO A 455 -33.82 36.49 -21.43
N LYS A 456 -34.25 35.23 -21.31
CA LYS A 456 -33.96 34.40 -20.14
C LYS A 456 -32.63 33.69 -20.36
N PHE A 457 -31.97 33.30 -19.26
CA PHE A 457 -30.71 32.54 -19.31
C PHE A 457 -30.83 31.28 -20.17
N GLY A 458 -31.97 30.58 -20.10
CA GLY A 458 -32.21 29.37 -20.89
C GLY A 458 -32.26 29.60 -22.41
N ASP A 459 -32.60 30.80 -22.86
CA ASP A 459 -32.73 31.12 -24.28
C ASP A 459 -31.36 31.38 -24.94
N THR A 460 -30.35 31.67 -24.13
CA THR A 460 -29.02 32.11 -24.57
C THR A 460 -27.90 31.17 -24.10
N LYS A 461 -28.21 30.16 -23.27
CA LYS A 461 -27.19 29.30 -22.68
C LYS A 461 -26.53 28.37 -23.70
N PHE A 462 -25.26 28.07 -23.46
CA PHE A 462 -24.48 27.04 -24.15
C PHE A 462 -23.63 26.29 -23.12
N LYS A 463 -23.17 25.08 -23.48
CA LYS A 463 -22.32 24.24 -22.61
C LYS A 463 -20.84 24.48 -22.91
N LEU A 464 -20.04 24.66 -21.88
CA LEU A 464 -18.58 24.66 -21.93
C LEU A 464 -18.07 23.41 -21.21
N GLU A 465 -17.34 22.53 -21.90
CA GLU A 465 -16.75 21.34 -21.28
C GLU A 465 -15.25 21.52 -21.02
N ASN A 466 -14.48 21.90 -22.03
CA ASN A 466 -13.05 22.22 -21.90
C ASN A 466 -12.70 23.48 -22.71
N GLU A 467 -13.03 23.52 -23.99
CA GLU A 467 -12.90 24.75 -24.81
C GLU A 467 -14.18 25.03 -25.59
N ALA A 468 -14.50 26.30 -25.79
CA ALA A 468 -15.56 26.72 -26.69
C ALA A 468 -15.18 28.01 -27.44
N GLU A 469 -15.58 28.09 -28.70
CA GLU A 469 -15.50 29.30 -29.51
C GLU A 469 -16.90 29.65 -30.01
N ILE A 470 -17.35 30.87 -29.72
CA ILE A 470 -18.67 31.35 -30.13
C ILE A 470 -18.56 32.69 -30.86
N SER A 471 -19.42 32.89 -31.84
CA SER A 471 -19.54 34.17 -32.54
C SER A 471 -20.89 34.82 -32.22
N ILE A 472 -20.86 36.06 -31.74
CA ILE A 472 -22.05 36.81 -31.34
C ILE A 472 -22.12 38.09 -32.16
N LYS A 473 -23.24 38.29 -32.85
CA LYS A 473 -23.50 39.49 -33.63
C LYS A 473 -24.17 40.56 -32.79
N LEU A 474 -23.71 41.81 -32.94
CA LEU A 474 -24.39 42.97 -32.36
C LEU A 474 -25.69 43.24 -33.13
N ILE A 475 -26.68 43.69 -32.37
CA ILE A 475 -27.98 44.19 -32.79
C ILE A 475 -27.97 45.69 -32.46
N TYR A 476 -28.31 46.52 -33.43
CA TYR A 476 -28.40 47.98 -33.29
C TYR A 476 -29.85 48.44 -33.39
#